data_AF-A0A2P4SCB2-F1
#
_entry.id   AF-A0A2P4SCB2-F1
#
_cell.length_a   1.000
_cell.length_b   1.000
_cell.length_c   1.000
_cell.angle_alpha   90.00
_cell.angle_beta   90.00
_cell.angle_gamma   90.00
#
_symmetry.space_group_name_H-M   'P 1'
#
loop_
_entity.id
_entity.type
_entity.pdbx_description
1 polymer ?
#
loop_
_entity_poly.entity_id
_entity_poly.type
_entity_poly.pdbx_seq_one_letter_code
_entity_poly.pdbx_strand_id
1 'polypeptide(L)'
;MQKSCDWDELSCYVPSFAASFALYFPRKEYSENVYIDQPAGAPLLRIHALRDSHGETAHFHLCQNLIISRARSHENHWFQIREKMGLLYLSKNLDREDFNML
;
A
#
# COMPACT_ATOMS: atom_id res chain seq x y z
N MET A 1 3.69 -16.45 8.50
CA MET A 1 4.82 -15.56 8.84
C MET A 1 4.31 -14.15 8.62
N GLN A 2 4.11 -13.41 9.70
CA GLN A 2 3.46 -12.09 9.69
C GLN A 2 4.50 -11.05 9.26
N LYS A 3 4.24 -10.32 8.16
CA LYS A 3 5.06 -9.18 7.75
C LYS A 3 4.22 -7.92 7.88
N SER A 4 4.64 -7.11 8.84
CA SER A 4 4.09 -5.80 9.15
C SER A 4 4.82 -4.79 8.26
N CYS A 5 4.08 -4.13 7.38
CA CYS A 5 4.55 -2.93 6.73
C CYS A 5 4.21 -1.78 7.69
N ASP A 6 5.25 -1.20 8.30
CA ASP A 6 5.14 0.02 9.07
C ASP A 6 4.97 1.18 8.08
N TRP A 7 3.81 1.82 8.08
CA TRP A 7 3.42 2.86 7.13
C TRP A 7 3.78 4.28 7.62
N ASP A 8 4.62 4.41 8.65
CA ASP A 8 5.05 5.70 9.22
C ASP A 8 5.89 6.58 8.27
N GLU A 9 6.21 6.11 7.06
CA GLU A 9 7.06 6.83 6.09
C GLU A 9 6.35 7.27 4.80
N LEU A 10 5.00 7.36 4.79
CA LEU A 10 4.25 8.03 3.72
C LEU A 10 4.05 9.52 4.04
N SER A 11 5.14 10.30 3.96
CA SER A 11 5.04 11.77 3.96
C SER A 11 4.32 12.23 2.70
N CYS A 12 3.02 12.50 2.83
CA CYS A 12 2.26 13.19 1.81
C CYS A 12 2.82 14.62 1.71
N TYR A 13 3.62 14.90 0.68
CA TYR A 13 4.01 16.26 0.33
C TYR A 13 2.75 17.03 -0.07
N VAL A 14 2.19 17.81 0.86
CA VAL A 14 1.12 18.78 0.57
C VAL A 14 1.80 20.10 0.23
N PRO A 15 1.79 20.57 -1.03
CA PRO A 15 2.35 21.87 -1.35
C PRO A 15 1.56 22.94 -0.60
N SER A 16 2.29 23.65 0.26
CA SER A 16 1.83 24.77 1.08
C SER A 16 1.07 25.80 0.25
N PHE A 17 -0.27 25.72 0.19
CA PHE A 17 -1.16 26.89 0.07
C PHE A 17 -2.66 26.55 0.27
N ALA A 18 -2.98 25.61 1.17
CA ALA A 18 -4.30 25.49 1.79
C ALA A 18 -4.13 24.52 2.96
N ALA A 19 -4.64 24.85 4.14
CA ALA A 19 -4.80 23.84 5.18
C ALA A 19 -5.61 22.68 4.57
N SER A 20 -5.02 21.50 4.43
CA SER A 20 -5.77 20.33 3.98
C SER A 20 -6.84 20.09 5.05
N PHE A 21 -8.10 20.32 4.71
CA PHE A 21 -9.19 19.60 5.33
C PHE A 21 -8.86 18.11 5.12
N ALA A 22 -8.47 17.46 6.20
CA ALA A 22 -7.37 16.51 6.16
C ALA A 22 -7.90 15.12 5.84
N LEU A 23 -7.52 14.56 4.70
CA LEU A 23 -7.68 13.12 4.50
C LEU A 23 -6.88 12.40 5.59
N TYR A 24 -7.53 11.49 6.32
CA TYR A 24 -6.87 10.72 7.36
C TYR A 24 -7.16 9.23 7.23
N PHE A 25 -6.16 8.42 7.60
CA PHE A 25 -6.31 6.98 7.67
C PHE A 25 -6.86 6.60 9.05
N PRO A 26 -7.98 5.86 9.13
CA PRO A 26 -8.54 5.42 10.42
C PRO A 26 -7.69 4.33 11.08
N ARG A 27 -6.80 3.69 10.32
CA ARG A 27 -5.87 2.67 10.80
C ARG A 27 -4.46 3.07 10.43
N LYS A 28 -3.56 2.99 11.40
CA LYS A 28 -2.13 3.26 11.23
C LYS A 28 -1.42 2.11 10.51
N GLU A 29 -1.88 0.88 10.72
CA GLU A 29 -1.25 -0.32 10.18
C GLU A 29 -2.28 -1.22 9.49
N TYR A 30 -1.89 -1.76 8.34
CA TYR A 30 -2.62 -2.78 7.60
C TYR A 30 -1.68 -3.98 7.43
N SER A 31 -2.17 -5.17 7.79
CA SER A 31 -1.47 -6.44 7.61
C SER A 31 -2.35 -7.40 6.84
N GLU A 32 -1.74 -8.15 5.93
CA GLU A 32 -2.41 -9.14 5.11
C GLU A 32 -1.46 -10.30 4.82
N ASN A 33 -2.01 -11.51 4.69
CA ASN A 33 -1.20 -12.68 4.35
C ASN A 33 -1.23 -12.91 2.84
N VAL A 34 -0.07 -13.14 2.26
CA VAL A 34 0.08 -13.56 0.86
C VAL A 34 0.64 -14.96 0.79
N TYR A 35 0.22 -15.71 -0.22
CA TYR A 35 0.57 -17.11 -0.38
C TYR A 35 1.35 -17.35 -1.68
N ILE A 36 2.15 -18.41 -1.70
CA ILE A 36 2.83 -18.88 -2.91
C ILE A 36 1.76 -19.33 -3.92
N ASP A 37 2.03 -19.12 -5.20
CA ASP A 37 1.14 -19.43 -6.33
C ASP A 37 -0.16 -18.61 -6.34
N GLN A 38 -0.23 -17.53 -5.56
CA GLN A 38 -1.36 -16.63 -5.61
C GLN A 38 -1.36 -15.87 -6.95
N PRO A 39 -2.47 -15.87 -7.70
CA PRO A 39 -2.49 -15.35 -9.07
C PRO A 39 -2.45 -13.82 -9.10
N ALA A 40 -1.91 -13.28 -10.19
CA ALA A 40 -1.96 -11.87 -10.51
C ALA A 40 -3.41 -11.38 -10.58
N GLY A 41 -3.64 -10.16 -10.10
CA GLY A 41 -4.97 -9.57 -9.95
C GLY A 41 -5.70 -10.00 -8.69
N ALA A 42 -5.14 -10.91 -7.87
CA ALA A 42 -5.77 -11.29 -6.61
C ALA A 42 -5.88 -10.07 -5.67
N PRO A 43 -7.10 -9.75 -5.18
CA PRO A 43 -7.29 -8.67 -4.23
C PRO A 43 -6.69 -9.08 -2.87
N LEU A 44 -5.95 -8.17 -2.25
CA LEU A 44 -5.33 -8.39 -0.95
C LEU A 44 -6.13 -7.69 0.14
N LEU A 45 -6.14 -6.35 0.11
CA LEU A 45 -6.78 -5.54 1.13
C LEU A 45 -7.32 -4.24 0.54
N ARG A 46 -8.28 -3.62 1.23
CA ARG A 46 -8.80 -2.30 0.88
C ARG A 46 -8.45 -1.29 1.96
N ILE A 47 -7.71 -0.27 1.55
CA ILE A 47 -7.38 0.90 2.36
C ILE A 47 -8.51 1.90 2.25
N HIS A 48 -8.88 2.49 3.39
CA HIS A 48 -9.90 3.53 3.46
C HIS A 48 -9.25 4.80 3.99
N ALA A 49 -9.55 5.93 3.36
CA ALA A 49 -9.25 7.25 3.86
C ALA A 49 -10.57 7.94 4.17
N LEU A 50 -10.64 8.57 5.34
CA LEU A 50 -11.75 9.40 5.75
C LEU A 50 -11.47 10.83 5.30
N ARG A 51 -12.53 11.52 4.88
CA ARG A 51 -12.50 12.90 4.41
C ARG A 51 -13.32 13.77 5.35
N ASP A 52 -12.82 14.96 5.63
CA ASP A 52 -13.51 15.93 6.48
C ASP A 52 -14.53 16.75 5.69
N SER A 53 -14.28 16.96 4.38
CA SER A 53 -15.22 17.65 3.49
C SER A 53 -15.71 16.76 2.35
N HIS A 54 -16.96 16.99 1.91
CA HIS A 54 -17.54 16.25 0.78
C HIS A 54 -16.88 16.55 -0.58
N GLY A 55 -16.08 17.61 -0.68
CA GLY A 55 -15.35 18.01 -1.89
C GLY A 55 -14.03 17.26 -2.11
N GLU A 56 -13.53 16.57 -1.09
CA GLU A 56 -12.28 15.81 -1.18
C GLU A 56 -12.49 14.42 -1.79
N THR A 57 -11.51 14.03 -2.62
CA THR A 57 -11.38 12.68 -3.17
C THR A 57 -10.03 12.12 -2.76
N ALA A 58 -10.03 10.93 -2.16
CA ALA A 58 -8.80 10.24 -1.80
C ALA A 58 -8.15 9.59 -3.04
N HIS A 59 -6.84 9.80 -3.18
CA HIS A 59 -6.01 9.16 -4.18
C HIS A 59 -4.94 8.34 -3.46
N PHE A 60 -4.96 7.03 -3.67
CA PHE A 60 -4.02 6.11 -3.01
C PHE A 60 -2.88 5.75 -3.96
N HIS A 61 -1.64 5.92 -3.51
CA HIS A 61 -0.44 5.51 -4.24
C HIS A 61 0.45 4.66 -3.34
N LEU A 62 1.16 3.70 -3.93
CA LEU A 62 2.17 2.92 -3.22
C LEU A 62 3.53 3.57 -3.37
N CYS A 63 4.34 3.48 -2.33
CA CYS A 63 5.78 3.74 -2.45
C CYS A 63 6.39 2.77 -3.45
N GLN A 64 7.32 3.28 -4.25
CA GLN A 64 8.11 2.50 -5.20
C GLN A 64 9.07 1.54 -4.50
N ASN A 65 9.39 1.81 -3.23
CA ASN A 65 10.34 1.04 -2.43
C ASN A 65 9.60 0.26 -1.33
N LEU A 66 9.72 -1.07 -1.37
CA LEU A 66 9.26 -1.94 -0.30
C LEU A 66 10.37 -2.13 0.72
N ILE A 67 10.05 -1.91 1.99
CA ILE A 67 10.93 -2.26 3.11
C ILE A 67 10.72 -3.76 3.39
N ILE A 68 11.69 -4.54 2.95
CA ILE A 68 11.73 -5.99 3.12
C ILE A 68 12.70 -6.30 4.25
N SER A 69 12.31 -7.13 5.22
CA SER A 69 13.15 -7.39 6.41
C SER A 69 14.46 -8.12 6.09
N ARG A 70 14.56 -8.77 4.91
CA ARG A 70 15.69 -9.62 4.49
C ARG A 70 16.61 -8.98 3.46
N ALA A 71 16.04 -8.18 2.56
CA ALA A 71 16.77 -7.45 1.54
C ALA A 71 16.48 -5.97 1.76
N ARG A 72 17.49 -5.10 1.71
CA ARG A 72 17.29 -3.65 1.72
C ARG A 72 16.17 -3.25 0.74
N SER A 73 15.63 -2.03 0.89
CA SER A 73 14.66 -1.39 -0.01
C SER A 73 14.72 -1.93 -1.44
N HIS A 74 13.69 -2.67 -1.85
CA HIS A 74 13.58 -3.24 -3.20
C HIS A 74 12.48 -2.50 -3.96
N GLU A 75 12.65 -2.37 -5.27
CA GLU A 75 11.61 -1.79 -6.13
C GLU A 75 10.35 -2.68 -6.10
N ASN A 76 9.20 -2.05 -5.94
CA ASN A 76 7.91 -2.71 -5.79
C ASN A 76 7.38 -3.19 -7.14
N HIS A 77 7.60 -4.47 -7.45
CA HIS A 77 7.05 -5.11 -8.65
C HIS A 77 5.89 -6.07 -8.35
N TRP A 78 5.60 -6.35 -7.07
CA TRP A 78 4.62 -7.36 -6.68
C TRP A 78 3.25 -6.78 -6.35
N PHE A 79 3.19 -5.55 -5.83
CA PHE A 79 1.96 -4.95 -5.32
C PHE A 79 1.57 -3.72 -6.11
N GLN A 80 0.28 -3.61 -6.43
CA GLN A 80 -0.31 -2.43 -7.05
C GLN A 80 -1.57 -2.01 -6.31
N ILE A 81 -1.89 -0.71 -6.36
CA ILE A 81 -3.08 -0.15 -5.73
C ILE A 81 -3.98 0.52 -6.77
N ARG A 82 -5.29 0.30 -6.67
CA ARG A 82 -6.28 1.06 -7.45
C ARG A 82 -6.51 2.40 -6.78
N GLU A 83 -5.98 3.46 -7.37
CA GLU A 83 -5.88 4.80 -6.77
C GLU A 83 -7.21 5.39 -6.28
N LYS A 84 -8.34 5.09 -6.95
CA LYS A 84 -9.66 5.60 -6.56
C LYS A 84 -10.39 4.75 -5.53
N MET A 85 -10.01 3.48 -5.42
CA MET A 85 -10.73 2.50 -4.59
C MET A 85 -9.97 2.11 -3.33
N GLY A 86 -8.66 2.43 -3.27
CA GLY A 86 -7.76 1.98 -2.21
C GLY A 86 -7.57 0.46 -2.21
N LEU A 87 -7.86 -0.23 -3.33
CA LEU A 87 -7.75 -1.68 -3.41
C LEU A 87 -6.32 -2.07 -3.75
N LEU A 88 -5.63 -2.70 -2.81
CA LEU A 88 -4.33 -3.33 -3.00
C LEU A 88 -4.53 -4.72 -3.60
N TYR A 89 -3.73 -5.06 -4.61
CA TYR A 89 -3.78 -6.34 -5.29
C TYR A 89 -2.39 -6.76 -5.77
N LEU A 90 -2.25 -8.04 -6.10
CA LEU A 90 -1.02 -8.57 -6.69
C LEU A 90 -0.92 -8.19 -8.16
N SER A 91 0.20 -7.59 -8.56
CA SER A 91 0.48 -7.25 -9.96
C SER A 91 0.98 -8.44 -10.77
N LYS A 92 1.65 -9.38 -10.11
CA LYS A 92 2.22 -10.60 -10.70
C LYS A 92 1.94 -11.79 -9.78
N ASN A 93 2.10 -12.98 -10.32
CA ASN A 93 2.06 -14.19 -9.51
C ASN A 93 3.22 -14.17 -8.50
N LEU A 94 2.97 -14.73 -7.32
CA LEU A 94 4.02 -14.93 -6.31
C LEU A 94 4.64 -16.30 -6.49
N ASP A 95 5.78 -16.34 -7.16
CA ASP A 95 6.57 -17.55 -7.30
C ASP A 95 7.37 -17.82 -6.01
N ARG A 96 7.97 -19.01 -5.91
CA ARG A 96 8.72 -19.41 -4.73
C ARG A 96 9.95 -18.55 -4.50
N GLU A 97 10.60 -18.12 -5.59
CA GLU A 97 11.76 -17.23 -5.60
C GLU A 97 11.38 -15.84 -5.08
N ASP A 98 10.23 -15.31 -5.54
CA ASP A 98 9.70 -14.03 -5.09
C ASP A 98 9.36 -14.06 -3.60
N PHE A 99 8.74 -15.14 -3.14
CA PHE A 99 8.42 -15.33 -1.73
C PHE A 99 9.68 -15.40 -0.85
N ASN A 100 10.79 -15.92 -1.38
CA ASN A 100 12.06 -15.94 -0.66
C ASN A 100 12.71 -14.54 -0.57
N MET A 101 12.44 -13.67 -1.56
CA MET A 101 12.92 -12.28 -1.59
C MET A 101 12.14 -11.35 -0.68
N LEU A 102 10.82 -11.54 -0.56
CA LEU A 102 9.94 -10.79 0.35
C LEU A 102 10.26 -11.06 1.81
#